data_AF-A0A0B4I8A8-F1
#
_entry.id   AF-A0A0B4I8A8-F1
#
_cell.length_a   1.000
_cell.length_b   1.000
_cell.length_c   1.000
_cell.angle_alpha   90.00
_cell.angle_beta   90.00
_cell.angle_gamma   90.00
#
_symmetry.space_group_name_H-M   'P 1'
#
loop_
_entity.id
_entity.type
_entity.pdbx_description
1 polymer ?
#
loop_
_entity_poly.entity_id
_entity_poly.type
_entity_poly.pdbx_seq_one_letter_code
_entity_poly.pdbx_strand_id
1 'polypeptide(L)'
;MRYADATTRPGSNVNLLGSMIAGAQAAAPGSPSAPKAAPASFVRMYILCESGAATLMSMAMMLNQIPRIFNPHDLLLEQDMAFFTTQVMTVAERVKDLRPLGCTFVPPSLCMGWVTTPNEDVKAWLGTWMEFYRTDFRGAKSTDFTGWLEHRFGRMKARAAERESRIGASGAEGSGIASSRGHEEEEVFEITGTRPCCVM
;
A
#
# COMPACT_ATOMS: atom_id res chain seq x y z
N MET A 1 -26.83 7.22 -23.97
CA MET A 1 -26.31 7.57 -22.63
C MET A 1 -24.84 7.96 -22.79
N ARG A 2 -24.51 9.25 -22.65
CA ARG A 2 -23.14 9.78 -22.74
C ARG A 2 -22.53 9.76 -21.34
N TYR A 3 -21.57 8.89 -21.10
CA TYR A 3 -20.68 9.02 -19.95
C TYR A 3 -19.64 10.08 -20.32
N ALA A 4 -19.69 11.22 -19.65
CA ALA A 4 -18.70 12.27 -19.79
C ALA A 4 -17.40 11.83 -19.13
N ASP A 5 -16.35 11.86 -19.93
CA ASP A 5 -14.96 11.59 -19.63
C ASP A 5 -14.45 12.60 -18.59
N ALA A 6 -14.34 12.15 -17.33
CA ALA A 6 -13.65 12.88 -16.27
C ALA A 6 -12.20 12.37 -16.20
N THR A 7 -11.43 12.67 -17.24
CA THR A 7 -9.98 12.46 -17.29
C THR A 7 -9.33 13.40 -16.27
N THR A 8 -9.28 12.95 -15.02
CA THR A 8 -8.59 13.65 -13.94
C THR A 8 -7.10 13.47 -14.17
N ARG A 9 -6.48 14.45 -14.84
CA ARG A 9 -5.03 14.49 -15.07
C ARG A 9 -4.29 14.34 -13.73
N PRO A 10 -3.45 13.31 -13.52
CA PRO A 10 -2.75 13.09 -12.26
C PRO A 10 -1.64 14.12 -11.96
N GLY A 11 -1.38 15.08 -12.87
CA GLY A 11 -0.34 16.10 -12.71
C GLY A 11 -0.79 17.48 -12.19
N SER A 12 -2.09 17.73 -12.01
CA SER A 12 -2.58 19.09 -11.69
C SER A 12 -2.30 19.56 -10.26
N ASN A 13 -2.31 18.65 -9.28
CA ASN A 13 -2.17 19.03 -7.87
C ASN A 13 -0.70 19.14 -7.43
N VAL A 14 0.20 18.38 -8.06
CA VAL A 14 1.65 18.44 -7.80
C VAL A 14 2.23 19.77 -8.28
N ASN A 15 1.78 20.25 -9.44
CA ASN A 15 2.17 21.56 -9.97
C ASN A 15 1.66 22.73 -9.12
N LEU A 16 0.55 22.58 -8.39
CA LEU A 16 0.01 23.61 -7.50
C LEU A 16 0.83 23.74 -6.21
N LEU A 17 1.22 22.63 -5.59
CA LEU A 17 2.10 22.66 -4.41
C LEU A 17 3.52 23.14 -4.82
N GLY A 18 4.05 22.62 -5.93
CA GLY A 18 5.35 23.02 -6.46
C GLY A 18 5.42 24.49 -6.90
N SER A 19 4.39 25.02 -7.56
CA SER A 19 4.32 26.44 -7.94
C SER A 19 4.08 27.37 -6.77
N MET A 20 3.39 26.93 -5.70
CA MET A 20 3.24 27.73 -4.48
C MET A 20 4.52 27.74 -3.63
N ILE A 21 5.32 26.67 -3.66
CA ILE A 21 6.65 26.63 -3.01
C ILE A 21 7.67 27.43 -3.83
N ALA A 22 7.68 27.28 -5.16
CA ALA A 22 8.61 27.99 -6.06
C ALA A 22 8.27 29.48 -6.22
N GLY A 23 6.99 29.85 -6.18
CA GLY A 23 6.53 31.25 -6.19
C GLY A 23 6.99 32.06 -4.97
N ALA A 24 7.51 31.41 -3.93
CA ALA A 24 8.11 32.07 -2.77
C ALA A 24 9.58 32.48 -2.97
N GLN A 25 10.24 32.05 -4.06
CA GLN A 25 11.68 32.29 -4.28
C GLN A 25 12.00 33.32 -5.39
N ALA A 26 11.01 33.82 -6.11
CA ALA A 26 11.21 34.81 -7.18
C ALA A 26 10.63 36.19 -6.82
N ALA A 27 11.24 36.87 -5.86
CA ALA A 27 11.06 38.33 -5.71
C ALA A 27 12.40 38.98 -5.31
N ALA A 28 12.82 39.92 -6.16
CA ALA A 28 14.05 40.71 -6.08
C ALA A 28 14.05 41.70 -4.88
N PRO A 29 15.18 42.37 -4.59
CA PRO A 29 15.57 42.74 -3.23
C PRO A 29 14.90 44.01 -2.72
N GLY A 30 14.32 43.95 -1.52
CA GLY A 30 13.95 45.15 -0.76
C GLY A 30 12.58 45.09 -0.08
N SER A 31 12.34 44.13 0.81
CA SER A 31 11.42 44.28 1.95
C SER A 31 11.50 43.06 2.88
N PRO A 32 11.64 43.21 4.20
CA PRO A 32 11.67 42.09 5.13
C PRO A 32 10.23 41.66 5.48
N SER A 33 9.52 41.06 4.53
CA SER A 33 8.30 40.31 4.83
C SER A 33 8.54 38.85 4.51
N ALA A 34 8.80 38.08 5.57
CA ALA A 34 9.04 36.65 5.53
C ALA A 34 8.01 35.91 4.64
N PRO A 35 8.43 34.90 3.87
CA PRO A 35 7.51 34.07 3.08
C PRO A 35 6.50 33.42 4.05
N LYS A 36 5.22 33.71 3.83
CA LYS A 36 4.12 33.19 4.65
C LYS A 36 4.01 31.70 4.36
N ALA A 37 4.69 30.90 5.18
CA ALA A 37 4.64 29.44 5.12
C ALA A 37 3.19 28.98 4.97
N ALA A 38 2.94 28.03 4.04
CA ALA A 38 1.63 27.41 3.90
C ALA A 38 1.13 26.99 5.29
N PRO A 39 -0.14 27.27 5.64
CA PRO A 39 -0.62 27.06 7.00
C PRO A 39 -0.48 25.58 7.36
N ALA A 40 0.18 25.28 8.48
CA ALA A 40 0.48 23.92 8.93
C ALA A 40 -0.76 22.99 8.98
N SER A 41 -1.96 23.57 9.11
CA SER A 41 -3.24 22.88 9.01
C SER A 41 -3.48 22.22 7.64
N PHE A 42 -3.08 22.86 6.54
CA PHE A 42 -3.24 22.35 5.19
C PHE A 42 -2.34 21.15 4.93
N VAL A 43 -1.06 21.23 5.35
CA VAL A 43 -0.11 20.12 5.23
C VAL A 43 -0.58 18.91 6.04
N ARG A 44 -1.11 19.13 7.25
CA ARG A 44 -1.66 18.06 8.08
C ARG A 44 -2.87 17.39 7.43
N MET A 45 -3.81 18.17 6.88
CA MET A 45 -4.97 17.64 6.16
C MET A 45 -4.54 16.82 4.93
N TYR A 46 -3.56 17.34 4.18
CA TYR A 46 -3.02 16.65 3.01
C TYR A 46 -2.40 15.29 3.38
N ILE A 47 -1.53 15.25 4.41
CA ILE A 47 -0.94 14.00 4.91
C ILE A 47 -2.03 13.02 5.35
N LEU A 48 -3.08 13.49 6.04
CA LEU A 48 -4.20 12.65 6.45
C LEU A 48 -4.91 12.02 5.25
N CYS A 49 -5.22 12.81 4.21
CA CYS A 49 -5.84 12.29 2.99
C CYS A 49 -4.96 11.25 2.28
N GLU A 50 -3.67 11.54 2.09
CA GLU A 50 -2.75 10.61 1.42
C GLU A 50 -2.54 9.34 2.24
N SER A 51 -2.43 9.45 3.57
CA SER A 51 -2.31 8.30 4.47
C SER A 51 -3.55 7.40 4.44
N GLY A 52 -4.75 8.01 4.41
CA GLY A 52 -6.02 7.30 4.29
C GLY A 52 -6.13 6.57 2.96
N ALA A 53 -5.77 7.25 1.86
CA ALA A 53 -5.76 6.65 0.53
C ALA A 53 -4.78 5.47 0.45
N ALA A 54 -3.55 5.62 0.92
CA ALA A 54 -2.54 4.55 0.93
C ALA A 54 -2.98 3.34 1.76
N THR A 55 -3.62 3.58 2.90
CA THR A 55 -4.15 2.53 3.77
C THR A 55 -5.28 1.77 3.07
N LEU A 56 -6.24 2.47 2.48
CA LEU A 56 -7.35 1.86 1.73
C LEU A 56 -6.84 1.05 0.54
N MET A 57 -5.85 1.55 -0.19
CA MET A 57 -5.21 0.80 -1.29
C MET A 57 -4.50 -0.45 -0.79
N SER A 58 -3.80 -0.37 0.34
CA SER A 58 -3.13 -1.54 0.95
C SER A 58 -4.14 -2.61 1.38
N MET A 59 -5.28 -2.19 1.95
CA MET A 59 -6.40 -3.09 2.25
C MET A 59 -7.00 -3.70 0.99
N ALA A 60 -7.19 -2.90 -0.06
CA ALA A 60 -7.72 -3.38 -1.34
C ALA A 60 -6.79 -4.41 -2.00
N MET A 61 -5.46 -4.20 -1.95
CA MET A 61 -4.47 -5.18 -2.41
C MET A 61 -4.56 -6.49 -1.62
N MET A 62 -4.66 -6.40 -0.30
CA MET A 62 -4.80 -7.57 0.57
C MET A 62 -6.09 -8.34 0.26
N LEU A 63 -7.21 -7.63 0.13
CA LEU A 63 -8.50 -8.20 -0.19
C LEU A 63 -8.54 -8.80 -1.59
N ASN A 64 -7.88 -8.19 -2.58
CA ASN A 64 -7.76 -8.71 -3.94
C ASN A 64 -6.90 -9.98 -4.00
N GLN A 65 -5.91 -10.10 -3.11
CA GLN A 65 -5.08 -11.29 -3.05
C GLN A 65 -5.87 -12.54 -2.60
N ILE A 66 -6.89 -12.39 -1.75
CA ILE A 66 -7.73 -13.51 -1.29
C ILE A 66 -8.47 -14.23 -2.44
N PRO A 67 -9.30 -13.56 -3.27
CA PRO A 67 -9.97 -14.19 -4.39
C PRO A 67 -8.98 -14.66 -5.47
N ARG A 68 -7.84 -14.00 -5.67
CA ARG A 68 -6.80 -14.48 -6.61
C ARG A 68 -6.21 -15.83 -6.21
N ILE A 69 -6.25 -16.19 -4.93
CA ILE A 69 -5.84 -17.52 -4.47
C ILE A 69 -6.81 -18.61 -4.99
N PHE A 70 -8.09 -18.28 -5.12
CA PHE A 70 -9.12 -19.21 -5.60
C PHE A 70 -9.36 -19.11 -7.11
N ASN A 71 -9.09 -17.95 -7.71
CA ASN A 71 -9.23 -17.71 -9.14
C ASN A 71 -7.99 -16.97 -9.68
N PRO A 72 -6.91 -17.69 -10.01
CA PRO A 72 -5.64 -17.07 -10.42
C PRO A 72 -5.69 -16.43 -11.82
N HIS A 73 -6.71 -16.74 -12.62
CA HIS A 73 -6.83 -16.29 -14.01
C HIS A 73 -7.86 -15.16 -14.19
N ASP A 74 -8.35 -14.57 -13.10
CA ASP A 74 -9.25 -13.42 -13.17
C ASP A 74 -8.47 -12.14 -13.55
N LEU A 75 -8.64 -11.73 -14.81
CA LEU A 75 -8.00 -10.54 -15.38
C LEU A 75 -8.44 -9.24 -14.68
N LEU A 76 -9.66 -9.19 -14.10
CA LEU A 76 -10.11 -8.00 -13.38
C LEU A 76 -9.33 -7.81 -12.09
N LEU A 77 -9.09 -8.92 -11.36
CA LEU A 77 -8.30 -8.88 -10.14
C LEU A 77 -6.85 -8.48 -10.43
N GLU A 78 -6.28 -8.94 -11.54
CA GLU A 78 -4.95 -8.53 -11.98
C GLU A 78 -4.89 -7.04 -12.33
N GLN A 79 -5.89 -6.53 -13.07
CA GLN A 79 -5.98 -5.12 -13.43
C GLN A 79 -6.11 -4.22 -12.20
N ASP A 80 -6.97 -4.59 -11.25
CA ASP A 80 -7.15 -3.87 -9.99
C ASP A 80 -5.84 -3.83 -9.18
N MET A 81 -5.09 -4.94 -9.13
CA MET A 81 -3.79 -4.98 -8.48
C MET A 81 -2.77 -4.05 -9.11
N ALA A 82 -2.69 -4.04 -10.44
CA ALA A 82 -1.80 -3.12 -11.16
C ALA A 82 -2.18 -1.66 -10.89
N PHE A 83 -3.49 -1.36 -10.86
CA PHE A 83 -4.01 -0.04 -10.51
C PHE A 83 -3.60 0.37 -9.09
N PHE A 84 -3.91 -0.43 -8.07
CA PHE A 84 -3.58 -0.07 -6.68
C PHE A 84 -2.07 0.10 -6.49
N THR A 85 -1.26 -0.75 -7.12
CA THR A 85 0.20 -0.69 -6.99
C THR A 85 0.76 0.59 -7.58
N THR A 86 0.27 0.98 -8.77
CA THR A 86 0.64 2.24 -9.43
C THR A 86 0.23 3.44 -8.59
N GLN A 87 -0.96 3.38 -7.99
CA GLN A 87 -1.46 4.48 -7.17
C GLN A 87 -0.67 4.63 -5.86
N VAL A 88 -0.23 3.54 -5.24
CA VAL A 88 0.67 3.59 -4.08
C VAL A 88 2.01 4.25 -4.44
N MET A 89 2.60 3.91 -5.60
CA MET A 89 3.82 4.59 -6.07
C MET A 89 3.58 6.07 -6.36
N THR A 90 2.42 6.43 -6.90
CA THR A 90 2.03 7.84 -7.11
C THR A 90 1.91 8.58 -5.78
N VAL A 91 1.30 7.99 -4.75
CA VAL A 91 1.26 8.58 -3.40
C VAL A 91 2.67 8.76 -2.86
N ALA A 92 3.51 7.72 -2.99
CA ALA A 92 4.91 7.76 -2.55
C ALA A 92 5.70 8.89 -3.23
N GLU A 93 5.44 9.16 -4.51
CA GLU A 93 6.04 10.28 -5.20
C GLU A 93 5.53 11.63 -4.68
N ARG A 94 4.22 11.77 -4.48
CA ARG A 94 3.63 13.05 -4.04
C ARG A 94 4.08 13.48 -2.64
N VAL A 95 4.28 12.52 -1.75
CA VAL A 95 4.64 12.83 -0.35
C VAL A 95 6.14 12.80 -0.08
N LYS A 96 7.00 12.52 -1.08
CA LYS A 96 8.44 12.33 -0.89
C LYS A 96 9.16 13.51 -0.21
N ASP A 97 8.67 14.72 -0.42
CA ASP A 97 9.26 15.95 0.14
C ASP A 97 8.79 16.23 1.58
N LEU A 98 7.86 15.42 2.13
CA LEU A 98 7.32 15.53 3.49
C LEU A 98 7.97 14.55 4.48
N ARG A 99 9.03 13.87 4.04
CA ARG A 99 9.78 12.92 4.85
C ARG A 99 10.51 13.62 6.00
N PRO A 100 10.71 12.94 7.15
CA PRO A 100 10.25 11.58 7.47
C PRO A 100 8.85 11.54 8.13
N LEU A 101 8.43 12.63 8.77
CA LEU A 101 7.26 12.64 9.66
C LEU A 101 5.92 12.46 8.92
N GLY A 102 5.83 12.89 7.65
CA GLY A 102 4.60 12.84 6.85
C GLY A 102 4.40 11.55 6.04
N CYS A 103 5.34 10.60 6.09
CA CYS A 103 5.38 9.48 5.12
C CYS A 103 5.47 8.10 5.77
N THR A 104 5.27 7.98 7.08
CA THR A 104 5.42 6.71 7.81
C THR A 104 4.48 5.59 7.35
N PHE A 105 3.40 5.94 6.66
CA PHE A 105 2.46 4.99 6.04
C PHE A 105 2.93 4.47 4.67
N VAL A 106 3.86 5.15 3.99
CA VAL A 106 4.33 4.77 2.65
C VAL A 106 5.12 3.45 2.66
N PRO A 107 6.10 3.24 3.57
CA PRO A 107 6.84 2.00 3.66
C PRO A 107 5.99 0.72 3.68
N PRO A 108 5.00 0.56 4.60
CA PRO A 108 4.17 -0.64 4.61
C PRO A 108 3.29 -0.78 3.36
N SER A 109 2.81 0.32 2.77
CA SER A 109 2.04 0.28 1.51
C SER A 109 2.88 -0.19 0.33
N LEU A 110 4.14 0.23 0.25
CA LEU A 110 5.08 -0.25 -0.78
C LEU A 110 5.38 -1.75 -0.62
N CYS A 111 5.60 -2.20 0.61
CA CYS A 111 5.77 -3.63 0.90
C CYS A 111 4.54 -4.46 0.49
N MET A 112 3.33 -3.97 0.75
CA MET A 112 2.11 -4.62 0.29
C MET A 112 2.07 -4.73 -1.24
N GLY A 113 2.38 -3.65 -1.96
CA GLY A 113 2.45 -3.67 -3.43
C GLY A 113 3.49 -4.68 -3.94
N TRP A 114 4.66 -4.74 -3.29
CA TRP A 114 5.75 -5.65 -3.67
C TRP A 114 5.34 -7.12 -3.60
N VAL A 115 4.67 -7.50 -2.49
CA VAL A 115 4.30 -8.89 -2.25
C VAL A 115 3.11 -9.35 -3.09
N THR A 116 2.26 -8.41 -3.51
CA THR A 116 1.00 -8.73 -4.20
C THR A 116 1.07 -8.59 -5.72
N THR A 117 2.01 -7.81 -6.24
CA THR A 117 2.17 -7.66 -7.70
C THR A 117 2.82 -8.91 -8.33
N PRO A 118 2.23 -9.46 -9.41
CA PRO A 118 2.84 -10.55 -10.16
C PRO A 118 3.89 -10.05 -11.18
N ASN A 119 3.89 -8.75 -11.49
CA ASN A 119 4.72 -8.17 -12.55
C ASN A 119 6.10 -7.78 -12.03
N GLU A 120 7.14 -8.40 -12.58
CA GLU A 120 8.54 -8.18 -12.18
C GLU A 120 9.07 -6.78 -12.51
N ASP A 121 8.62 -6.14 -13.60
CA ASP A 121 8.99 -4.76 -13.92
C ASP A 121 8.44 -3.79 -12.86
N VAL A 122 7.20 -4.03 -12.44
CA VAL A 122 6.56 -3.25 -11.37
C VAL A 122 7.24 -3.50 -10.03
N LYS A 123 7.67 -4.75 -9.75
CA LYS A 123 8.50 -5.03 -8.57
C LYS A 123 9.79 -4.24 -8.60
N ALA A 124 10.55 -4.27 -9.70
CA ALA A 124 11.80 -3.52 -9.80
C ALA A 124 11.61 -2.02 -9.49
N TRP A 125 10.51 -1.45 -9.98
CA TRP A 125 10.17 -0.05 -9.69
C TRP A 125 9.80 0.19 -8.22
N LEU A 126 8.99 -0.70 -7.63
CA LEU A 126 8.70 -0.67 -6.19
C LEU A 126 9.97 -0.81 -5.34
N GLY A 127 10.92 -1.64 -5.76
CA GLY A 127 12.21 -1.82 -5.07
C GLY A 127 13.01 -0.52 -5.00
N THR A 128 12.95 0.28 -6.07
CA THR A 128 13.57 1.61 -6.11
C THR A 128 12.93 2.54 -5.07
N TRP A 129 11.60 2.53 -4.97
CA TRP A 129 10.88 3.31 -3.96
C TRP A 129 11.11 2.82 -2.53
N MET A 130 11.17 1.50 -2.33
CA MET A 130 11.44 0.89 -1.04
C MET A 130 12.85 1.25 -0.53
N GLU A 131 13.86 1.28 -1.42
CA GLU A 131 15.19 1.75 -1.07
C GLU A 131 15.19 3.25 -0.76
N PHE A 132 14.48 4.06 -1.55
CA PHE A 132 14.35 5.49 -1.29
C PHE A 132 13.76 5.78 0.10
N TYR A 133 12.75 5.03 0.51
CA TYR A 133 12.07 5.13 1.81
C TYR A 133 12.72 4.29 2.92
N ARG A 134 13.89 3.67 2.68
CA ARG A 134 14.51 2.71 3.62
C ARG A 134 14.73 3.29 5.02
N THR A 135 15.10 4.56 5.12
CA THR A 135 15.35 5.23 6.42
C THR A 135 14.08 5.58 7.20
N ASP A 136 12.91 5.51 6.56
CA ASP A 136 11.62 5.83 7.19
C ASP A 136 10.91 4.60 7.76
N PHE A 137 11.46 3.40 7.54
CA PHE A 137 10.99 2.18 8.18
C PHE A 137 11.24 2.26 9.69
N ARG A 138 10.16 2.30 10.48
CA ARG A 138 10.22 2.33 11.95
C ARG A 138 10.63 0.96 12.50
N GLY A 139 11.92 0.67 12.51
CA GLY A 139 12.53 -0.43 13.27
C GLY A 139 12.45 -1.83 12.64
N ALA A 140 11.43 -2.15 11.85
CA ALA A 140 11.39 -3.39 11.06
C ALA A 140 12.10 -3.17 9.71
N LYS A 141 13.06 -4.03 9.36
CA LYS A 141 13.65 -3.99 8.01
C LYS A 141 12.53 -4.33 7.02
N SER A 142 12.45 -3.58 5.93
CA SER A 142 11.47 -3.79 4.86
C SER A 142 11.40 -5.25 4.41
N THR A 143 12.54 -5.93 4.37
CA THR A 143 12.73 -7.35 4.05
C THR A 143 12.01 -8.29 5.01
N ASP A 144 12.00 -7.98 6.31
CA ASP A 144 11.39 -8.83 7.33
C ASP A 144 9.86 -8.77 7.20
N PHE A 145 9.34 -7.56 6.95
CA PHE A 145 7.92 -7.34 6.75
C PHE A 145 7.42 -7.94 5.43
N THR A 146 8.14 -7.79 4.31
CA THR A 146 7.79 -8.44 3.05
C THR A 146 7.87 -9.96 3.15
N GLY A 147 8.92 -10.50 3.79
CA GLY A 147 9.07 -11.94 3.98
C GLY A 147 7.94 -12.55 4.82
N TRP A 148 7.51 -11.84 5.87
CA TRP A 148 6.35 -12.24 6.68
C TRP A 148 5.05 -12.26 5.84
N LEU A 149 4.81 -11.23 5.02
CA LEU A 149 3.64 -11.16 4.14
C LEU A 149 3.67 -12.28 3.09
N GLU A 150 4.80 -12.52 2.43
CA GLU A 150 4.99 -13.60 1.46
C GLU A 150 4.69 -14.96 2.09
N HIS A 151 5.24 -15.21 3.28
CA HIS A 151 4.98 -16.43 4.04
C HIS A 151 3.49 -16.57 4.38
N ARG A 152 2.83 -15.49 4.83
CA ARG A 152 1.39 -15.50 5.17
C ARG A 152 0.54 -15.83 3.95
N PHE A 153 0.75 -15.17 2.82
CA PHE A 153 0.02 -15.45 1.59
C PHE A 153 0.34 -16.83 1.02
N GLY A 154 1.60 -17.29 1.14
CA GLY A 154 2.02 -18.64 0.78
C GLY A 154 1.26 -19.71 1.57
N ARG A 155 1.14 -19.55 2.89
CA ARG A 155 0.34 -20.44 3.75
C ARG A 155 -1.13 -20.48 3.31
N MET A 156 -1.71 -19.34 2.95
CA MET A 156 -3.10 -19.28 2.47
C MET A 156 -3.28 -20.02 1.14
N LYS A 157 -2.35 -19.84 0.19
CA LYS A 157 -2.33 -20.57 -1.09
C LYS A 157 -2.24 -22.08 -0.89
N ALA A 158 -1.33 -22.54 -0.04
CA ALA A 158 -1.16 -23.96 0.25
C ALA A 158 -2.45 -24.58 0.82
N ARG A 159 -3.10 -23.90 1.78
CA ARG A 159 -4.37 -24.36 2.37
C ARG A 159 -5.53 -24.37 1.36
N ALA A 160 -5.57 -23.42 0.44
CA ALA A 160 -6.58 -23.39 -0.61
C ALA A 160 -6.40 -24.56 -1.60
N ALA A 161 -5.16 -24.81 -2.05
CA ALA A 161 -4.83 -25.93 -2.93
C ALA A 161 -5.14 -27.31 -2.28
N GLU A 162 -4.86 -27.46 -0.98
CA GLU A 162 -5.22 -28.68 -0.24
C GLU A 162 -6.73 -28.91 -0.17
N ARG A 163 -7.52 -27.84 -0.02
CA ARG A 163 -8.99 -27.95 -0.01
C ARG A 163 -9.54 -28.35 -1.37
N GLU A 164 -8.98 -27.78 -2.45
CA GLU A 164 -9.38 -28.11 -3.81
C GLU A 164 -9.08 -29.57 -4.15
N SER A 165 -7.91 -30.10 -3.77
CA SER A 165 -7.56 -31.50 -3.98
C SER A 165 -8.44 -32.47 -3.19
N ARG A 166 -8.83 -32.12 -1.95
CA ARG A 166 -9.80 -32.91 -1.17
C ARG A 166 -11.19 -32.93 -1.78
N ILE A 167 -11.66 -31.79 -2.31
CA ILE A 167 -12.95 -31.71 -3.00
C ILE A 167 -12.91 -32.56 -4.28
N GLY A 168 -11.84 -32.47 -5.06
CA GLY A 168 -11.61 -33.31 -6.24
C GLY A 168 -11.58 -34.81 -5.92
N ALA A 169 -10.96 -35.20 -4.80
CA ALA A 169 -10.94 -36.59 -4.34
C ALA A 169 -12.31 -37.07 -3.82
N SER A 170 -13.04 -36.24 -3.06
CA SER A 170 -14.38 -36.56 -2.56
C SER A 170 -15.48 -36.52 -3.64
N GLY A 171 -15.23 -35.84 -4.76
CA GLY A 171 -16.09 -35.88 -5.93
C GLY A 171 -16.00 -37.21 -6.70
N ALA A 172 -14.93 -37.97 -6.49
CA ALA A 172 -14.74 -39.31 -7.07
C ALA A 172 -15.23 -40.45 -6.16
N GLU A 173 -15.31 -40.23 -4.84
CA GLU A 173 -15.82 -41.20 -3.88
C GLU A 173 -16.91 -40.59 -3.00
N GLY A 174 -18.15 -41.02 -3.21
CA GLY A 174 -19.33 -40.49 -2.54
C GLY A 174 -19.32 -40.60 -1.01
N SER A 175 -19.91 -39.59 -0.38
CA SER A 175 -20.53 -39.58 0.96
C SER A 175 -19.72 -40.19 2.11
N GLY A 176 -18.94 -39.34 2.79
CA GLY A 176 -18.39 -39.64 4.11
C GLY A 176 -18.09 -38.36 4.88
N ILE A 177 -19.02 -37.93 5.73
CA ILE A 177 -18.85 -36.76 6.61
C ILE A 177 -17.77 -37.09 7.65
N ALA A 178 -16.63 -36.39 7.59
CA ALA A 178 -15.69 -36.32 8.70
C ALA A 178 -15.35 -34.85 9.00
N SER A 179 -15.96 -34.37 10.08
CA SER A 179 -15.64 -33.10 10.73
C SER A 179 -14.26 -33.23 11.38
N SER A 180 -13.34 -32.31 11.08
CA SER A 180 -12.10 -32.17 11.83
C SER A 180 -11.79 -30.69 12.02
N ARG A 181 -11.91 -30.31 13.29
CA ARG A 181 -11.71 -29.00 13.89
C ARG A 181 -10.20 -28.76 14.00
N GLY A 182 -9.68 -27.84 13.20
CA GLY A 182 -8.28 -27.42 13.24
C GLY A 182 -8.10 -26.24 14.19
N HIS A 183 -7.25 -26.45 15.20
CA HIS A 183 -6.82 -25.54 16.23
C HIS A 183 -6.19 -24.26 15.61
N GLU A 184 -6.73 -23.09 15.92
CA GLU A 184 -6.12 -21.80 15.54
C GLU A 184 -5.02 -21.47 16.56
N GLU A 185 -3.75 -21.62 16.16
CA GLU A 185 -2.64 -21.05 16.91
C GLU A 185 -2.61 -19.54 16.70
N GLU A 186 -2.90 -18.83 17.79
CA GLU A 186 -2.85 -17.38 17.93
C GLU A 186 -1.38 -16.93 17.95
N GLU A 187 -0.78 -16.68 16.78
CA GLU A 187 0.51 -16.01 16.69
C GLU A 187 0.34 -14.51 16.98
N VAL A 188 0.60 -14.12 18.23
CA VAL A 188 0.77 -12.73 18.65
C VAL A 188 2.05 -12.18 18.01
N PHE A 189 1.88 -11.43 16.91
CA PHE A 189 2.96 -10.58 16.40
C PHE A 189 3.04 -9.34 17.26
N GLU A 190 3.96 -9.33 18.22
CA GLU A 190 4.28 -8.16 19.01
C GLU A 190 5.00 -7.15 18.09
N ILE A 191 4.29 -6.11 17.66
CA ILE A 191 4.89 -4.96 16.98
C ILE A 191 5.78 -4.27 18.02
N THR A 192 7.05 -4.66 18.09
CA THR A 192 8.07 -3.95 18.87
C THR A 192 8.26 -2.56 18.26
N GLY A 193 7.42 -1.60 18.65
CA GLY A 193 7.49 -0.24 18.15
C GLY A 193 6.27 0.66 18.37
N THR A 194 5.11 0.13 18.80
CA THR A 194 3.99 0.98 19.22
C THR A 194 4.21 1.51 20.64
N ARG A 195 5.07 2.52 20.76
CA ARG A 195 4.83 3.50 21.84
C ARG A 195 3.48 4.16 21.53
N PRO A 196 2.48 4.10 22.42
CA PRO A 196 1.31 4.93 22.28
C PRO A 196 1.81 6.38 22.33
N CYS A 197 1.71 7.11 21.22
CA CYS A 197 1.70 8.56 21.31
C CYS A 197 0.40 8.91 22.02
N CYS A 198 0.47 9.05 23.35
CA CYS A 198 -0.55 9.70 24.14
C CYS A 198 -0.84 11.05 23.49
N VAL A 199 -2.05 11.21 22.99
CA VAL A 199 -2.63 12.53 22.72
C VAL A 199 -3.00 13.08 24.10
N MET A 200 -2.15 13.97 24.63
CA MET A 200 -2.55 15.01 25.58
C MET A 200 -2.42 16.35 24.88
#